data_AF-D0NTQ5-F1
#
_entry.id   AF-D0NTQ5-F1
#
_cell.length_a   1.000
_cell.length_b   1.000
_cell.length_c   1.000
_cell.angle_alpha   90.00
_cell.angle_beta   90.00
_cell.angle_gamma   90.00
#
_symmetry.space_group_name_H-M   'P 1'
#
loop_
_entity.id
_entity.type
_entity.pdbx_description
1 polymer ?
#
loop_
_entity_poly.entity_id
_entity_poly.type
_entity_poly.pdbx_seq_one_letter_code
_entity_poly.pdbx_strand_id
1 'polypeptide(L)'
;MPSLSSFLSSPTLTAASSPLAVDELDGPSRRLLKARHHDMDKMEIQTNTLTAVLHYETVKFTIYKLQIRSTARFADAGEWTLIKRYSEFFYFRQTLLKLLERWDLHFRNDNERLQCKEFSLAAALLLPSLEIPTFPRKHMRCDTVAIIKERRVKLQQFVRKMLDAYTDISVFLHDTQSRNTRAFSNLSEILQVLEGFMVIPPQQKEINRRQTAAVLALEDVESTTSACKDRTCCICLNDYDSDEEEAEAETTEDRMVQLPCSHQFHEDCVIDWFNTSTTCPLCRKPAFTEEHWSFDVSIN
;
A
#
# COMPACT_ATOMS: atom_id res chain seq x y z
N MET A 1 -24.49 -23.94 -11.26
CA MET A 1 -23.13 -23.39 -11.05
C MET A 1 -22.83 -22.50 -12.25
N PRO A 2 -23.23 -21.21 -12.25
CA PRO A 2 -22.84 -20.32 -13.33
C PRO A 2 -21.33 -20.07 -13.21
N SER A 3 -20.62 -20.13 -14.32
CA SER A 3 -19.18 -19.99 -14.41
C SER A 3 -18.77 -18.52 -14.18
N LEU A 4 -17.74 -18.32 -13.37
CA LEU A 4 -17.01 -17.06 -13.11
C LEU A 4 -16.41 -16.39 -14.38
N SER A 5 -16.80 -16.84 -15.58
CA SER A 5 -16.17 -16.47 -16.84
C SER A 5 -16.63 -15.12 -17.39
N SER A 6 -17.83 -14.63 -17.05
CA SER A 6 -18.33 -13.34 -17.55
C SER A 6 -17.66 -12.14 -16.87
N PHE A 7 -17.23 -12.28 -15.62
CA PHE A 7 -16.58 -11.21 -14.84
C PHE A 7 -15.15 -10.89 -15.30
N LEU A 8 -14.49 -11.85 -15.95
CA LEU A 8 -13.07 -11.83 -16.29
C LEU A 8 -12.79 -11.54 -17.79
N SER A 9 -13.81 -11.14 -18.55
CA SER A 9 -13.72 -11.03 -20.02
C SER A 9 -13.60 -9.59 -20.57
N SER A 10 -13.36 -8.58 -19.71
CA SER A 10 -13.13 -7.19 -20.14
C SER A 10 -11.63 -6.89 -20.25
N PRO A 11 -11.19 -6.06 -21.21
CA PRO A 11 -9.81 -6.06 -21.68
C PRO A 11 -8.85 -5.52 -20.60
N THR A 12 -7.79 -6.30 -20.41
CA THR A 12 -6.48 -5.98 -19.81
C THR A 12 -6.24 -4.49 -19.48
N LEU A 13 -6.33 -4.16 -18.19
CA LEU A 13 -5.51 -3.10 -17.62
C LEU A 13 -4.07 -3.63 -17.57
N THR A 14 -3.22 -3.08 -18.41
CA THR A 14 -1.81 -3.43 -18.54
C THR A 14 -1.08 -3.29 -17.20
N ALA A 15 -0.40 -4.35 -16.79
CA ALA A 15 0.42 -4.41 -15.60
C ALA A 15 1.72 -3.63 -15.79
N ALA A 16 1.75 -2.34 -15.41
CA ALA A 16 2.99 -1.59 -15.14
C ALA A 16 2.74 -0.22 -14.45
N SER A 17 1.86 -0.14 -13.45
CA SER A 17 1.81 0.97 -12.50
C SER A 17 0.72 0.69 -11.45
N SER A 18 0.83 1.34 -10.27
CA SER A 18 -0.31 1.48 -9.36
C SER A 18 -1.49 2.07 -10.14
N PRO A 19 -2.71 1.50 -10.05
CA PRO A 19 -3.90 2.04 -10.70
C PRO A 19 -4.36 3.38 -10.13
N LEU A 20 -3.85 3.80 -8.97
CA LEU A 20 -3.73 5.23 -8.65
C LEU A 20 -2.40 5.69 -9.23
N ALA A 21 -2.43 6.32 -10.39
CA ALA A 21 -1.24 7.03 -10.86
C ALA A 21 -0.98 8.19 -9.89
N VAL A 22 0.29 8.40 -9.53
CA VAL A 22 0.72 9.55 -8.71
C VAL A 22 0.24 10.86 -9.35
N ASP A 23 0.11 10.89 -10.67
CA ASP A 23 -0.34 12.05 -11.45
C ASP A 23 -1.86 12.35 -11.37
N GLU A 24 -2.67 11.43 -10.83
CA GLU A 24 -4.12 11.66 -10.63
C GLU A 24 -4.45 12.34 -9.29
N LEU A 25 -3.45 12.46 -8.39
CA LEU A 25 -3.58 13.11 -7.09
C LEU A 25 -2.81 14.43 -7.08
N ASP A 26 -3.32 15.42 -6.36
CA ASP A 26 -2.64 16.71 -6.17
C ASP A 26 -2.24 16.93 -4.70
N GLY A 27 -1.21 17.74 -4.47
CA GLY A 27 -0.80 18.21 -3.16
C GLY A 27 -0.47 17.09 -2.15
N PRO A 28 -1.01 17.14 -0.91
CA PRO A 28 -0.64 16.21 0.16
C PRO A 28 -0.93 14.73 -0.12
N SER A 29 -1.99 14.43 -0.88
CA SER A 29 -2.40 13.04 -1.17
C SER A 29 -1.46 12.37 -2.16
N ARG A 30 -0.97 13.11 -3.16
CA ARG A 30 0.12 12.67 -4.05
C ARG A 30 1.37 12.31 -3.27
N ARG A 31 1.78 13.20 -2.37
CA ARG A 31 2.98 13.04 -1.55
C ARG A 31 2.87 11.82 -0.62
N LEU A 32 1.68 11.61 -0.07
CA LEU A 32 1.38 10.44 0.75
C LEU A 32 1.45 9.15 -0.07
N LEU A 33 0.87 9.10 -1.27
CA LEU A 33 0.96 7.93 -2.15
C LEU A 33 2.42 7.61 -2.52
N LYS A 34 3.20 8.63 -2.88
CA LYS A 34 4.63 8.49 -3.18
C LYS A 34 5.40 7.91 -1.98
N ALA A 35 5.23 8.49 -0.80
CA ALA A 35 5.87 8.01 0.42
C ALA A 35 5.51 6.55 0.74
N ARG A 36 4.27 6.18 0.46
CA ARG A 36 3.75 4.83 0.66
C ARG A 36 4.32 3.80 -0.30
N HIS A 37 4.39 4.12 -1.60
CA HIS A 37 5.04 3.24 -2.58
C HIS A 37 6.51 3.03 -2.26
N HIS A 38 7.19 4.09 -1.84
CA HIS A 38 8.59 3.99 -1.45
C HIS A 38 8.83 3.11 -0.21
N ASP A 39 7.99 3.21 0.83
CA ASP A 39 8.05 2.27 1.97
C ASP A 39 7.76 0.83 1.51
N MET A 40 6.84 0.67 0.56
CA MET A 40 6.54 -0.65 -0.01
C MET A 40 7.70 -1.24 -0.82
N ASP A 41 8.44 -0.42 -1.56
CA ASP A 41 9.65 -0.84 -2.28
C ASP A 41 10.75 -1.30 -1.33
N LYS A 42 10.86 -0.65 -0.17
CA LYS A 42 11.77 -1.06 0.90
C LYS A 42 11.26 -2.26 1.73
N MET A 43 10.04 -2.76 1.51
CA MET A 43 9.54 -3.97 2.19
C MET A 43 10.04 -5.27 1.57
N GLU A 44 10.43 -6.20 2.42
CA GLU A 44 10.82 -7.56 2.05
C GLU A 44 9.86 -8.60 2.66
N ILE A 45 9.58 -9.64 1.89
CA ILE A 45 8.79 -10.79 2.33
C ILE A 45 9.61 -12.07 2.16
N GLN A 46 9.96 -12.72 3.26
CA GLN A 46 10.63 -14.01 3.25
C GLN A 46 9.63 -15.11 3.57
N THR A 47 9.43 -16.04 2.62
CA THR A 47 8.51 -17.17 2.82
C THR A 47 9.24 -18.45 3.16
N ASN A 48 8.83 -19.06 4.28
CA ASN A 48 9.27 -20.39 4.74
C ASN A 48 8.07 -21.33 4.81
N THR A 49 8.29 -22.63 4.64
CA THR A 49 7.22 -23.63 4.63
C THR A 49 7.45 -24.65 5.74
N LEU A 50 6.42 -24.95 6.51
CA LEU A 50 6.44 -25.95 7.58
C LEU A 50 5.40 -27.04 7.27
N THR A 51 5.75 -28.31 7.51
CA THR A 51 4.79 -29.40 7.47
C THR A 51 4.30 -29.69 8.88
N ALA A 52 3.01 -29.50 9.12
CA ALA A 52 2.36 -29.83 10.39
C ALA A 52 1.70 -31.21 10.30
N VAL A 53 1.73 -31.95 11.41
CA VAL A 53 1.13 -33.28 11.56
C VAL A 53 0.18 -33.22 12.76
N LEU A 54 -1.05 -33.71 12.61
CA LEU A 54 -2.02 -33.76 13.72
C LEU A 54 -1.74 -34.96 14.62
N HIS A 55 -1.83 -34.74 15.93
CA HIS A 55 -1.36 -35.66 16.98
C HIS A 55 -2.00 -37.06 17.01
N TYR A 56 -3.08 -37.30 16.25
CA TYR A 56 -3.81 -38.57 16.25
C TYR A 56 -3.92 -39.25 14.88
N GLU A 57 -3.52 -38.61 13.77
CA GLU A 57 -3.69 -39.18 12.42
C GLU A 57 -2.61 -38.72 11.43
N THR A 58 -2.35 -39.58 10.44
CA THR A 58 -1.41 -39.47 9.31
C THR A 58 -1.61 -38.25 8.38
N VAL A 59 -2.49 -37.32 8.75
CA VAL A 59 -2.82 -36.13 7.96
C VAL A 59 -1.73 -35.07 8.14
N LYS A 60 -1.00 -34.85 7.05
CA LYS A 60 0.02 -33.80 6.95
C LYS A 60 -0.53 -32.63 6.15
N PHE A 61 -0.27 -31.41 6.60
CA PHE A 61 -0.59 -30.20 5.83
C PHE A 61 0.54 -29.18 5.87
N THR A 62 0.60 -28.34 4.84
CA THR A 62 1.63 -27.30 4.70
C THR A 62 1.13 -25.98 5.28
N ILE A 63 1.98 -25.37 6.10
CA ILE A 63 1.84 -24.01 6.61
C ILE A 63 2.88 -23.13 5.92
N TYR A 64 2.46 -21.93 5.51
CA TYR A 64 3.31 -20.91 4.91
C TYR A 64 3.52 -19.82 5.96
N LYS A 65 4.80 -19.58 6.30
CA LYS A 65 5.25 -18.56 7.23
C LYS A 65 5.90 -17.45 6.40
N LEU A 66 5.24 -16.30 6.27
CA LEU A 66 5.75 -15.14 5.55
C LEU A 66 6.22 -14.10 6.57
N GLN A 67 7.52 -13.90 6.67
CA GLN A 67 8.13 -12.84 7.47
C GLN A 67 8.16 -11.56 6.64
N ILE A 68 7.55 -10.50 7.14
CA ILE A 68 7.38 -9.22 6.46
C ILE A 68 8.13 -8.17 7.29
N ARG A 69 9.05 -7.43 6.66
CA ARG A 69 9.86 -6.39 7.31
C ARG A 69 10.17 -5.25 6.35
N SER A 70 10.41 -4.05 6.86
CA SER A 70 10.96 -2.94 6.08
C SER A 70 12.48 -2.90 6.23
N THR A 71 13.21 -2.75 5.12
CA THR A 71 14.66 -2.56 5.11
C THR A 71 15.06 -1.11 5.42
N ALA A 72 14.11 -0.19 5.41
CA ALA A 72 14.33 1.23 5.68
C ALA A 72 14.65 1.52 7.16
N ARG A 73 14.40 0.55 8.05
CA ARG A 73 14.44 0.75 9.51
C ARG A 73 15.67 0.05 10.08
N PHE A 74 16.45 0.78 10.88
CA PHE A 74 17.69 0.30 11.50
C PHE A 74 17.48 -0.71 12.66
N ALA A 75 16.24 -0.97 13.08
CA ALA A 75 15.90 -1.93 14.13
C ALA A 75 14.85 -2.92 13.61
N ASP A 76 14.71 -4.10 14.25
CA ASP A 76 13.62 -5.08 14.03
C ASP A 76 12.20 -4.50 14.34
N ALA A 77 12.11 -3.18 14.52
CA ALA A 77 10.90 -2.42 14.73
C ALA A 77 9.98 -2.50 13.51
N GLY A 78 8.94 -3.31 13.62
CA GLY A 78 7.92 -3.47 12.60
C GLY A 78 8.09 -4.70 11.71
N GLU A 79 8.94 -5.68 12.07
CA GLU A 79 8.81 -7.02 11.50
C GLU A 79 7.55 -7.71 12.06
N TRP A 80 6.81 -8.40 11.19
CA TRP A 80 5.78 -9.34 11.63
C TRP A 80 5.74 -10.57 10.75
N THR A 81 5.06 -11.62 11.24
CA THR A 81 4.95 -12.88 10.52
C THR A 81 3.49 -13.21 10.25
N LEU A 82 3.15 -13.39 8.98
CA LEU A 82 1.89 -13.96 8.55
C LEU A 82 2.02 -15.49 8.45
N ILE A 83 1.24 -16.22 9.24
CA ILE A 83 1.23 -17.69 9.25
C ILE A 83 -0.13 -18.18 8.79
N LYS A 84 -0.17 -18.85 7.63
CA LYS A 84 -1.42 -19.29 6.99
C LYS A 84 -1.27 -20.62 6.26
N ARG A 85 -2.35 -21.39 6.19
CA ARG A 85 -2.48 -22.55 5.28
C ARG A 85 -3.01 -22.09 3.92
N TYR A 86 -2.74 -22.87 2.87
CA TYR A 86 -3.27 -22.58 1.52
C TYR A 86 -4.80 -22.40 1.51
N SER A 87 -5.54 -23.20 2.29
CA SER A 87 -7.00 -23.09 2.38
C SER A 87 -7.44 -21.71 2.86
N GLU A 88 -6.71 -21.09 3.79
CA GLU A 88 -7.02 -19.74 4.28
C GLU A 88 -6.82 -18.68 3.20
N PHE A 89 -5.72 -18.74 2.44
CA PHE A 89 -5.53 -17.88 1.26
C PHE A 89 -6.64 -18.07 0.24
N PHE A 90 -7.03 -19.33 -0.02
CA PHE A 90 -8.10 -19.64 -0.95
C PHE A 90 -9.44 -19.05 -0.50
N TYR A 91 -9.80 -19.18 0.78
CA TYR A 91 -11.03 -18.58 1.31
C TYR A 91 -10.99 -17.06 1.27
N PHE A 92 -9.88 -16.45 1.65
CA PHE A 92 -9.68 -15.01 1.58
C PHE A 92 -9.83 -14.48 0.14
N ARG A 93 -9.21 -15.12 -0.84
CA ARG A 93 -9.41 -14.82 -2.27
C ARG A 93 -10.88 -14.89 -2.67
N GLN A 94 -11.59 -15.92 -2.23
CA GLN A 94 -13.02 -16.07 -2.53
C GLN A 94 -13.86 -14.96 -1.88
N THR A 95 -13.51 -14.54 -0.67
CA THR A 95 -14.16 -13.40 0.00
C THR A 95 -14.00 -12.12 -0.82
N LEU A 96 -12.78 -11.78 -1.23
CA LEU A 96 -12.52 -10.58 -2.04
C LEU A 96 -13.26 -10.60 -3.38
N LEU A 97 -13.25 -11.74 -4.09
CA LEU A 97 -13.99 -11.88 -5.34
C LEU A 97 -15.50 -11.67 -5.15
N LYS A 98 -16.08 -12.22 -4.08
CA LYS A 98 -17.51 -12.03 -3.77
C LYS A 98 -17.85 -10.58 -3.43
N LEU A 99 -16.95 -9.86 -2.77
CA LEU A 99 -17.15 -8.43 -2.49
C LEU A 99 -17.17 -7.62 -3.78
N LEU A 100 -16.21 -7.86 -4.67
CA LEU A 100 -16.16 -7.20 -5.98
C LEU A 100 -17.36 -7.55 -6.85
N GLU A 101 -17.76 -8.82 -6.90
CA GLU A 101 -18.94 -9.28 -7.64
C GLU A 101 -20.23 -8.64 -7.10
N ARG A 102 -20.40 -8.60 -5.77
CA ARG A 102 -21.55 -7.94 -5.14
C ARG A 102 -21.59 -6.45 -5.45
N TRP A 103 -20.43 -5.78 -5.46
CA TRP A 103 -20.35 -4.36 -5.80
C TRP A 103 -20.71 -4.12 -7.27
N ASP A 104 -20.17 -4.91 -8.19
CA ASP A 104 -20.44 -4.79 -9.63
C ASP A 104 -21.93 -4.95 -9.96
N LEU A 105 -22.61 -5.90 -9.31
CA LEU A 105 -24.06 -6.14 -9.47
C LEU A 105 -24.94 -4.94 -9.06
N HIS A 106 -24.39 -3.92 -8.41
CA HIS A 106 -25.14 -2.72 -8.04
C HIS A 106 -25.14 -1.64 -9.13
N PHE A 107 -24.27 -1.71 -10.12
CA PHE A 107 -24.30 -0.80 -11.25
C PHE A 107 -25.46 -1.14 -12.18
N ARG A 108 -26.21 -0.12 -12.62
CA ARG A 108 -27.34 -0.34 -13.54
C ARG A 108 -26.87 -0.51 -14.98
N ASN A 109 -25.70 0.04 -15.30
CA ASN A 109 -25.10 0.01 -16.63
C ASN A 109 -23.57 0.18 -16.53
N ASP A 110 -22.87 -0.14 -17.62
CA ASP A 110 -21.41 -0.06 -17.68
C ASP A 110 -20.86 1.36 -17.54
N ASN A 111 -21.64 2.39 -17.87
CA ASN A 111 -21.20 3.78 -17.76
C ASN A 111 -21.10 4.21 -16.28
N GLU A 112 -22.10 3.88 -15.46
CA GLU A 112 -22.06 4.09 -14.01
C GLU A 112 -20.86 3.35 -13.37
N ARG A 113 -20.59 2.13 -13.82
CA ARG A 113 -19.43 1.34 -13.38
C ARG A 113 -18.12 2.04 -13.71
N LEU A 114 -17.94 2.49 -14.95
CA LEU A 114 -16.72 3.18 -15.41
C LEU A 114 -16.50 4.52 -14.70
N GLN A 115 -17.57 5.21 -14.31
CA GLN A 115 -17.48 6.47 -13.58
C GLN A 115 -17.15 6.31 -12.09
N CYS A 116 -17.33 5.12 -11.51
CA CYS A 116 -17.00 4.86 -10.11
C CYS A 116 -15.49 4.61 -9.94
N LYS A 117 -14.76 5.68 -9.59
CA LYS A 117 -13.32 5.64 -9.36
C LYS A 117 -12.92 4.61 -8.30
N GLU A 118 -13.72 4.50 -7.25
CA GLU A 118 -13.48 3.58 -6.14
C GLU A 118 -13.52 2.11 -6.57
N PHE A 119 -14.49 1.77 -7.42
CA PHE A 119 -14.60 0.41 -7.93
C PHE A 119 -13.48 0.11 -8.92
N SER A 120 -13.19 1.04 -9.84
CA SER A 120 -12.10 0.91 -10.81
C SER A 120 -10.76 0.71 -10.11
N LEU A 121 -10.49 1.48 -9.05
CA LEU A 121 -9.32 1.32 -8.20
C LEU A 121 -9.25 -0.07 -7.56
N ALA A 122 -10.28 -0.48 -6.83
CA ALA A 122 -10.29 -1.78 -6.15
C ALA A 122 -10.13 -2.95 -7.12
N ALA A 123 -10.82 -2.89 -8.26
CA ALA A 123 -10.74 -3.91 -9.30
C ALA A 123 -9.32 -4.00 -9.88
N ALA A 124 -8.72 -2.87 -10.23
CA ALA A 124 -7.38 -2.83 -10.81
C ALA A 124 -6.29 -3.32 -9.85
N LEU A 125 -6.41 -3.01 -8.55
CA LEU A 125 -5.46 -3.47 -7.52
C LEU A 125 -5.58 -4.96 -7.24
N LEU A 126 -6.80 -5.47 -7.12
CA LEU A 126 -7.05 -6.78 -6.55
C LEU A 126 -7.17 -7.88 -7.62
N LEU A 127 -7.93 -7.65 -8.70
CA LEU A 127 -8.26 -8.70 -9.67
C LEU A 127 -7.04 -9.41 -10.27
N PRO A 128 -5.96 -8.72 -10.69
CA PRO A 128 -4.81 -9.38 -11.31
C PRO A 128 -4.17 -10.46 -10.42
N SER A 129 -4.20 -10.24 -9.10
CA SER A 129 -3.64 -11.17 -8.09
C SER A 129 -4.62 -12.25 -7.67
N LEU A 130 -5.92 -12.01 -7.84
CA LEU A 130 -6.98 -12.99 -7.57
C LEU A 130 -7.15 -13.97 -8.74
N GLU A 131 -6.79 -13.62 -9.96
CA GLU A 131 -6.98 -14.47 -11.13
C GLU A 131 -6.05 -15.69 -11.19
N ILE A 132 -6.47 -16.72 -11.91
CA ILE A 132 -5.65 -17.91 -12.19
C ILE A 132 -5.07 -17.72 -13.60
N PRO A 133 -3.75 -17.90 -13.83
CA PRO A 133 -2.83 -18.70 -13.02
C PRO A 133 -1.98 -17.96 -11.99
N THR A 134 -2.14 -16.64 -11.83
CA THR A 134 -1.40 -15.81 -10.88
C THR A 134 -1.57 -16.35 -9.46
N PHE A 135 -2.81 -16.58 -9.04
CA PHE A 135 -3.13 -17.28 -7.81
C PHE A 135 -2.96 -18.80 -7.99
N PRO A 136 -2.33 -19.51 -7.03
CA PRO A 136 -2.10 -20.95 -7.14
C PRO A 136 -3.42 -21.74 -7.15
N ARG A 137 -3.50 -22.77 -8.01
CA ARG A 137 -4.72 -23.59 -8.14
C ARG A 137 -4.94 -24.48 -6.92
N LYS A 138 -6.22 -24.79 -6.65
CA LYS A 138 -6.60 -25.78 -5.62
C LYS A 138 -6.32 -27.19 -6.16
N HIS A 139 -5.64 -28.00 -5.36
CA HIS A 139 -5.40 -29.41 -5.67
C HIS A 139 -6.22 -30.30 -4.73
N MET A 140 -6.82 -31.36 -5.27
CA MET A 140 -7.57 -32.39 -4.52
C MET A 140 -6.65 -33.57 -4.12
N ARG A 141 -5.43 -33.27 -3.65
CA ARG A 141 -4.41 -34.25 -3.25
C ARG A 141 -3.48 -33.65 -2.20
N CYS A 142 -2.66 -34.49 -1.56
CA CYS A 142 -1.60 -34.04 -0.67
C CYS A 142 -0.58 -33.16 -1.40
N ASP A 143 0.00 -32.21 -0.67
CA ASP A 143 1.01 -31.30 -1.20
C ASP A 143 2.28 -32.07 -1.56
N THR A 144 2.70 -31.97 -2.83
CA THR A 144 4.00 -32.45 -3.29
C THR A 144 5.04 -31.34 -3.19
N VAL A 145 6.34 -31.68 -3.22
CA VAL A 145 7.43 -30.69 -3.20
C VAL A 145 7.27 -29.64 -4.32
N ALA A 146 6.83 -30.06 -5.51
CA ALA A 146 6.55 -29.15 -6.63
C ALA A 146 5.39 -28.18 -6.33
N ILE A 147 4.29 -28.68 -5.74
CA ILE A 147 3.14 -27.83 -5.34
C ILE A 147 3.57 -26.81 -4.28
N ILE A 148 4.36 -27.23 -3.29
CA ILE A 148 4.84 -26.36 -2.23
C ILE A 148 5.76 -25.27 -2.81
N LYS A 149 6.67 -25.63 -3.73
CA LYS A 149 7.56 -24.67 -4.40
C LYS A 149 6.77 -23.65 -5.22
N GLU A 150 5.78 -24.09 -5.99
CA GLU A 150 4.89 -23.19 -6.76
C GLU A 150 4.12 -22.24 -5.83
N ARG A 151 3.44 -22.79 -4.82
CA ARG A 151 2.64 -22.02 -3.87
C ARG A 151 3.48 -21.02 -3.09
N ARG A 152 4.69 -21.39 -2.69
CA ARG A 152 5.61 -20.48 -1.98
C ARG A 152 5.83 -19.18 -2.76
N VAL A 153 6.15 -19.28 -4.04
CA VAL A 153 6.41 -18.11 -4.90
C VAL A 153 5.13 -17.32 -5.12
N LYS A 154 4.04 -17.98 -5.53
CA LYS A 154 2.79 -17.29 -5.87
C LYS A 154 2.09 -16.66 -4.67
N LEU A 155 2.11 -17.31 -3.50
CA LEU A 155 1.52 -16.75 -2.28
C LEU A 155 2.33 -15.57 -1.75
N GLN A 156 3.67 -15.59 -1.91
CA GLN A 156 4.49 -14.43 -1.57
C GLN A 156 4.14 -13.21 -2.44
N GLN A 157 4.06 -13.42 -3.76
CA GLN A 157 3.64 -12.36 -4.70
C GLN A 157 2.22 -11.88 -4.41
N PHE A 158 1.31 -12.80 -4.09
CA PHE A 158 -0.06 -12.47 -3.69
C PHE A 158 -0.07 -11.56 -2.46
N VAL A 159 0.67 -11.90 -1.39
CA VAL A 159 0.72 -11.06 -0.18
C VAL A 159 1.34 -9.69 -0.46
N ARG A 160 2.40 -9.61 -1.27
CA ARG A 160 2.97 -8.31 -1.71
C ARG A 160 1.89 -7.45 -2.37
N LYS A 161 1.11 -8.01 -3.31
CA LYS A 161 0.05 -7.28 -3.99
C LYS A 161 -1.12 -6.90 -3.09
N MET A 162 -1.41 -7.68 -2.05
CA MET A 162 -2.43 -7.31 -1.05
C MET A 162 -1.94 -6.17 -0.14
N LEU A 163 -0.64 -6.10 0.15
CA LEU A 163 -0.03 -4.96 0.85
C LEU A 163 -0.03 -3.71 -0.02
N ASP A 164 0.33 -3.83 -1.32
CA ASP A 164 0.23 -2.74 -2.29
C ASP A 164 -1.22 -2.20 -2.32
N ALA A 165 -2.21 -3.10 -2.48
CA ALA A 165 -3.63 -2.73 -2.51
C ALA A 165 -4.13 -2.10 -1.21
N TYR A 166 -3.70 -2.63 -0.06
CA TYR A 166 -4.03 -2.05 1.26
C TYR A 166 -3.54 -0.61 1.36
N THR A 167 -2.32 -0.38 0.89
CA THR A 167 -1.66 0.91 0.94
C THR A 167 -2.40 1.93 0.08
N ASP A 168 -2.69 1.58 -1.17
CA ASP A 168 -3.35 2.46 -2.13
C ASP A 168 -4.79 2.78 -1.73
N ILE A 169 -5.55 1.77 -1.30
CA ILE A 169 -6.92 1.96 -0.81
C ILE A 169 -6.93 2.84 0.44
N SER A 170 -5.96 2.65 1.34
CA SER A 170 -5.86 3.48 2.55
C SER A 170 -5.58 4.95 2.22
N VAL A 171 -4.72 5.24 1.23
CA VAL A 171 -4.43 6.61 0.80
C VAL A 171 -5.66 7.22 0.13
N PHE A 172 -6.32 6.47 -0.75
CA PHE A 172 -7.53 6.92 -1.43
C PHE A 172 -8.65 7.28 -0.44
N LEU A 173 -8.88 6.43 0.56
CA LEU A 173 -9.89 6.68 1.61
C LEU A 173 -9.56 7.90 2.46
N HIS A 174 -8.27 8.26 2.59
CA HIS A 174 -7.84 9.46 3.28
C HIS A 174 -8.13 10.73 2.46
N ASP A 175 -7.95 10.68 1.13
CA ASP A 175 -8.19 11.80 0.22
C ASP A 175 -9.70 12.07 -0.02
N THR A 176 -10.52 11.03 0.12
CA THR A 176 -11.95 11.13 -0.20
C THR A 176 -12.71 11.98 0.83
N GLN A 177 -13.19 13.15 0.41
CA GLN A 177 -14.00 14.05 1.26
C GLN A 177 -15.40 13.48 1.60
N SER A 178 -15.92 12.55 0.80
CA SER A 178 -17.28 11.99 0.95
C SER A 178 -17.26 10.60 1.60
N ARG A 179 -17.23 10.56 2.93
CA ARG A 179 -17.22 9.32 3.74
C ARG A 179 -18.54 8.56 3.79
N ASN A 180 -19.62 9.15 3.28
CA ASN A 180 -20.99 8.63 3.41
C ASN A 180 -21.52 7.97 2.13
N THR A 181 -20.65 7.72 1.13
CA THR A 181 -21.06 7.02 -0.09
C THR A 181 -21.01 5.51 0.11
N ARG A 182 -21.82 4.79 -0.67
CA ARG A 182 -21.78 3.33 -0.72
C ARG A 182 -20.44 2.81 -1.22
N ALA A 183 -19.85 3.51 -2.18
CA ALA A 183 -18.54 3.18 -2.73
C ALA A 183 -17.44 3.24 -1.65
N PHE A 184 -17.47 4.28 -0.81
CA PHE A 184 -16.60 4.41 0.36
C PHE A 184 -16.81 3.24 1.34
N SER A 185 -18.05 2.88 1.65
CA SER A 185 -18.35 1.72 2.52
C SER A 185 -17.80 0.41 1.96
N ASN A 186 -17.91 0.18 0.65
CA ASN A 186 -17.38 -1.02 0.01
C ASN A 186 -15.84 -1.07 0.04
N LEU A 187 -15.16 0.06 -0.22
CA LEU A 187 -13.70 0.15 -0.08
C LEU A 187 -13.24 -0.08 1.37
N SER A 188 -13.96 0.50 2.33
CA SER A 188 -13.67 0.31 3.75
C SER A 188 -13.82 -1.16 4.16
N GLU A 189 -14.88 -1.84 3.71
CA GLU A 189 -15.07 -3.27 3.94
C GLU A 189 -13.93 -4.11 3.32
N ILE A 190 -13.50 -3.78 2.10
CA ILE A 190 -12.33 -4.43 1.48
C ILE A 190 -11.08 -4.20 2.33
N LEU A 191 -10.81 -2.96 2.75
CA LEU A 191 -9.65 -2.62 3.57
C LEU A 191 -9.66 -3.42 4.89
N GLN A 192 -10.80 -3.52 5.56
CA GLN A 192 -10.96 -4.32 6.78
C GLN A 192 -10.64 -5.81 6.55
N VAL A 193 -11.10 -6.37 5.43
CA VAL A 193 -10.83 -7.77 5.05
C VAL A 193 -9.34 -7.97 4.77
N LEU A 194 -8.69 -7.04 4.08
CA LEU A 194 -7.24 -7.02 3.85
C LEU A 194 -6.48 -7.01 5.19
N GLU A 195 -6.81 -6.08 6.08
CA GLU A 195 -6.18 -5.95 7.41
C GLU A 195 -6.33 -7.21 8.26
N GLY A 196 -7.55 -7.75 8.34
CA GLY A 196 -7.85 -8.94 9.12
C GLY A 196 -7.11 -10.17 8.62
N PHE A 197 -6.91 -10.30 7.31
CA PHE A 197 -6.15 -11.42 6.75
C PHE A 197 -4.65 -11.30 6.97
N MET A 198 -4.09 -10.09 6.79
CA MET A 198 -2.65 -9.84 6.91
C MET A 198 -2.16 -9.77 8.37
N VAL A 199 -3.08 -9.61 9.33
CA VAL A 199 -2.78 -9.53 10.77
C VAL A 199 -1.75 -8.43 11.04
N ILE A 200 -1.99 -7.24 10.47
CA ILE A 200 -1.09 -6.09 10.61
C ILE A 200 -1.03 -5.70 12.10
N PRO A 201 0.14 -5.73 12.75
CA PRO A 201 0.25 -5.44 14.18
C PRO A 201 -0.13 -3.99 14.52
N PRO A 202 -0.68 -3.71 15.72
CA PRO A 202 -0.97 -2.35 16.16
C PRO A 202 0.25 -1.42 16.11
N GLN A 203 1.43 -1.93 16.42
CA GLN A 203 2.68 -1.17 16.32
C GLN A 203 2.97 -0.74 14.88
N GLN A 204 2.74 -1.61 13.90
CA GLN A 204 2.93 -1.27 12.49
C GLN A 204 1.88 -0.25 12.01
N LYS A 205 0.64 -0.37 12.48
CA LYS A 205 -0.41 0.62 12.22
C LYS A 205 -0.04 2.00 12.79
N GLU A 206 0.50 2.05 14.00
CA GLU A 206 0.95 3.31 14.62
C GLU A 206 2.12 3.95 13.87
N ILE A 207 3.10 3.15 13.42
CA ILE A 207 4.18 3.64 12.57
C ILE A 207 3.61 4.26 11.29
N ASN A 208 2.73 3.53 10.61
CA ASN A 208 2.07 4.02 9.40
C ASN A 208 1.27 5.31 9.67
N ARG A 209 0.59 5.41 10.82
CA ARG A 209 -0.17 6.60 11.22
C ARG A 209 0.74 7.82 11.39
N ARG A 210 1.84 7.68 12.13
CA ARG A 210 2.79 8.79 12.36
C ARG A 210 3.47 9.25 11.08
N GLN A 211 3.85 8.32 10.22
CA GLN A 211 4.42 8.65 8.91
C GLN A 211 3.41 9.41 8.04
N THR A 212 2.15 8.98 8.02
CA THR A 212 1.06 9.69 7.32
C THR A 212 0.95 11.12 7.82
N ALA A 213 0.87 11.31 9.14
CA ALA A 213 0.76 12.63 9.75
C ALA A 213 1.98 13.52 9.41
N ALA A 214 3.18 12.95 9.43
CA ALA A 214 4.40 13.67 9.08
C ALA A 214 4.42 14.12 7.60
N VAL A 215 4.02 13.24 6.67
CA VAL A 215 3.98 13.55 5.24
C VAL A 215 2.89 14.58 4.90
N LEU A 216 1.72 14.47 5.53
CA LEU A 216 0.62 15.42 5.33
C LEU A 216 0.89 16.80 5.94
N ALA A 217 1.81 16.90 6.90
CA ALA A 217 2.23 18.16 7.50
C ALA A 217 3.31 18.90 6.67
N LEU A 218 3.77 18.33 5.55
CA LEU A 218 4.72 18.98 4.66
C LEU A 218 4.02 20.02 3.79
N GLU A 219 4.62 21.20 3.71
CA GLU A 219 4.17 22.32 2.88
C GLU A 219 5.10 22.49 1.68
N ASP A 220 4.55 22.80 0.49
CA ASP A 220 5.35 23.11 -0.69
C ASP A 220 6.03 24.49 -0.54
N VAL A 221 7.27 24.60 -0.99
CA VAL A 221 8.00 25.88 -0.98
C VAL A 221 7.75 26.60 -2.30
N GLU A 222 7.01 27.71 -2.29
CA GLU A 222 6.83 28.54 -3.49
C GLU A 222 8.14 29.26 -3.86
N SER A 223 8.55 29.16 -5.12
CA SER A 223 9.81 29.71 -5.66
C SER A 223 9.95 31.24 -5.55
N THR A 224 8.88 31.96 -5.20
CA THR A 224 8.79 33.44 -5.29
C THR A 224 9.16 34.19 -4.01
N THR A 225 9.40 33.53 -2.87
CA THR A 225 9.49 34.25 -1.57
C THR A 225 10.74 34.03 -0.71
N SER A 226 11.73 33.23 -1.12
CA SER A 226 12.88 32.96 -0.25
C SER A 226 14.09 33.86 -0.50
N ALA A 227 14.32 34.82 0.41
CA ALA A 227 15.57 35.57 0.57
C ALA A 227 16.73 34.75 1.22
N CYS A 228 16.56 33.43 1.38
CA CYS A 228 17.62 32.54 1.87
C CYS A 228 18.50 32.10 0.70
N LYS A 229 19.78 32.47 0.74
CA LYS A 229 20.78 32.20 -0.30
C LYS A 229 21.49 30.85 -0.16
N ASP A 230 21.31 30.14 0.96
CA ASP A 230 21.71 28.74 1.09
C ASP A 230 20.46 27.87 0.92
N ARG A 231 20.33 27.24 -0.25
CA ARG A 231 19.18 26.41 -0.65
C ARG A 231 19.58 24.94 -0.83
N THR A 232 20.56 24.48 -0.06
CA THR A 232 21.08 23.11 -0.08
C THR A 232 20.23 22.19 0.80
N CYS A 233 19.84 21.02 0.29
CA CYS A 233 19.20 20.02 1.14
C CYS A 233 20.25 19.39 2.07
N CYS A 234 20.11 19.54 3.39
CA CYS A 234 21.12 19.03 4.32
C CYS A 234 21.14 17.49 4.48
N ILE A 235 20.24 16.76 3.81
CA ILE A 235 20.20 15.29 3.82
C ILE A 235 21.11 14.73 2.73
N CYS A 236 20.97 15.20 1.49
CA CYS A 236 21.79 14.75 0.36
C CYS A 236 22.98 15.66 0.06
N LEU A 237 23.02 16.86 0.64
CA LEU A 237 24.03 17.90 0.43
C LEU A 237 24.09 18.44 -1.02
N ASN A 238 23.07 18.19 -1.84
CA ASN A 238 22.95 18.75 -3.18
C ASN A 238 22.14 20.06 -3.17
N ASP A 239 22.51 20.96 -4.07
CA ASP A 239 21.82 22.23 -4.36
C ASP A 239 20.69 22.02 -5.37
N TYR A 240 19.81 23.01 -5.50
CA TYR A 240 18.83 23.09 -6.58
C TYR A 240 19.56 23.30 -7.91
N ASP A 241 19.32 22.46 -8.93
CA ASP A 241 19.79 22.73 -10.30
C ASP A 241 19.05 23.97 -10.83
N SER A 242 19.67 25.14 -10.66
CA SER A 242 19.15 26.44 -11.11
C SER A 242 19.59 26.81 -12.53
N ASP A 243 19.85 25.83 -13.39
CA ASP A 243 20.19 26.11 -14.78
C ASP A 243 18.91 26.06 -15.62
N GLU A 244 18.35 27.25 -15.86
CA GLU A 244 17.09 27.55 -16.56
C GLU A 244 17.02 27.05 -18.03
N GLU A 245 17.94 26.22 -18.50
CA GLU A 245 18.00 25.76 -19.90
C GLU A 245 17.51 24.32 -20.14
N GLU A 246 17.18 23.54 -19.10
CA GLU A 246 16.60 22.20 -19.24
C GLU A 246 15.29 22.02 -18.44
N ALA A 247 14.36 22.97 -18.58
CA ALA A 247 12.99 22.88 -18.04
C ALA A 247 12.08 21.90 -18.83
N GLU A 248 12.62 20.78 -19.31
CA GLU A 248 11.88 19.72 -20.00
C GLU A 248 12.02 18.36 -19.29
N ALA A 249 12.08 18.36 -17.96
CA ALA A 249 11.59 17.27 -17.13
C ALA A 249 11.53 17.76 -15.68
N GLU A 250 10.33 18.02 -15.14
CA GLU A 250 10.15 18.06 -13.68
C GLU A 250 10.43 16.65 -13.14
N THR A 251 11.69 16.29 -12.91
CA THR A 251 12.03 15.11 -12.12
C THR A 251 11.53 15.34 -10.71
N THR A 252 10.75 14.40 -10.18
CA THR A 252 10.12 14.49 -8.86
C THR A 252 11.10 14.59 -7.68
N GLU A 253 12.40 14.50 -7.96
CA GLU A 253 13.52 14.52 -7.00
C GLU A 253 13.88 15.93 -6.54
N ASP A 254 13.53 16.98 -7.31
CA ASP A 254 13.93 18.38 -7.02
C ASP A 254 12.87 19.20 -6.28
N ARG A 255 11.71 18.61 -5.95
CA ARG A 255 10.66 19.33 -5.21
C ARG A 255 11.09 19.58 -3.78
N MET A 256 11.10 20.86 -3.38
CA MET A 256 11.42 21.28 -2.03
C MET A 256 10.16 21.43 -1.18
N VAL A 257 10.22 20.84 0.01
CA VAL A 257 9.15 20.90 1.01
C VAL A 257 9.68 21.44 2.32
N GLN A 258 8.79 22.04 3.09
CA GLN A 258 9.08 22.62 4.39
C GLN A 258 8.30 21.90 5.50
N LEU A 259 8.97 21.65 6.63
CA LEU A 259 8.30 21.18 7.85
C LEU A 259 7.67 22.36 8.62
N PRO A 260 6.75 22.10 9.57
CA PRO A 260 6.19 23.15 10.45
C PRO A 260 7.22 23.94 11.28
N CYS A 261 8.46 23.43 11.38
CA CYS A 261 9.59 24.11 12.01
C CYS A 261 10.39 25.03 11.05
N SER A 262 9.89 25.23 9.83
CA SER A 262 10.43 26.05 8.75
C SER A 262 11.74 25.58 8.10
N HIS A 263 12.22 24.38 8.43
CA HIS A 263 13.36 23.77 7.72
C HIS A 263 12.91 23.11 6.42
N GLN A 264 13.73 23.25 5.38
CA GLN A 264 13.44 22.82 4.00
C GLN A 264 14.32 21.65 3.57
N PHE A 265 13.77 20.73 2.78
CA PHE A 265 14.43 19.53 2.29
C PHE A 265 13.82 19.11 0.94
N HIS A 266 14.56 18.33 0.14
CA HIS A 266 13.93 17.61 -0.98
C HIS A 266 12.85 16.67 -0.44
N GLU A 267 11.71 16.61 -1.14
CA GLU A 267 10.56 15.77 -0.82
C GLU A 267 10.98 14.33 -0.55
N ASP A 268 11.79 13.75 -1.44
CA ASP A 268 12.25 12.36 -1.31
C ASP A 268 13.20 12.16 -0.14
N CYS A 269 14.09 13.12 0.11
CA CYS A 269 15.03 13.05 1.22
C CYS A 269 14.31 13.05 2.57
N VAL A 270 13.30 13.92 2.75
CA VAL A 270 12.57 13.99 4.02
C VAL A 270 11.58 12.83 4.19
N ILE A 271 10.96 12.35 3.11
CA ILE A 271 10.14 11.13 3.12
C ILE A 271 10.98 9.93 3.56
N ASP A 272 12.21 9.81 3.06
CA ASP A 272 13.14 8.75 3.46
C ASP A 272 13.50 8.81 4.92
N TRP A 273 13.74 10.03 5.41
CA TRP A 273 14.00 10.25 6.82
C TRP A 273 12.82 9.82 7.71
N PHE A 274 11.58 10.07 7.27
CA PHE A 274 10.37 9.65 8.00
C PHE A 274 10.19 8.12 8.09
N ASN A 275 10.93 7.33 7.31
CA ASN A 275 11.01 5.88 7.53
C ASN A 275 11.75 5.51 8.82
N THR A 276 12.65 6.37 9.29
CA THR A 276 13.42 6.16 10.52
C THR A 276 12.91 7.01 11.68
N SER A 277 12.59 8.29 11.45
CA SER A 277 12.13 9.20 12.49
C SER A 277 11.17 10.26 11.94
N THR A 278 10.03 10.47 12.58
CA THR A 278 9.07 11.53 12.22
C THR A 278 9.40 12.88 12.87
N THR A 279 10.69 13.24 12.90
CA THR A 279 11.22 14.49 13.46
C THR A 279 12.05 15.23 12.42
N CYS A 280 12.18 16.54 12.52
CA CYS A 280 13.09 17.30 11.65
C CYS A 280 14.57 16.82 11.80
N PRO A 281 15.29 16.53 10.70
CA PRO A 281 16.70 16.17 10.74
C PRO A 281 17.61 17.23 11.39
N LEU A 282 17.26 18.52 11.24
CA LEU A 282 18.07 19.64 11.73
C LEU A 282 17.81 19.95 13.21
N CYS A 283 16.54 20.17 13.59
CA CYS A 283 16.21 20.65 14.93
C CYS A 283 15.54 19.60 15.83
N ARG A 284 15.30 18.38 15.32
CA ARG A 284 14.65 17.26 16.03
C ARG A 284 13.25 17.53 16.58
N LYS A 285 12.64 18.67 16.25
CA LYS A 285 11.23 18.93 16.56
C LYS A 285 10.33 17.93 15.81
N PRO A 286 9.19 17.52 16.39
CA PRO A 286 8.22 16.66 15.70
C PRO A 286 7.81 17.25 14.35
N ALA A 287 7.63 16.39 13.35
CA ALA A 287 7.18 16.80 12.02
C ALA A 287 5.70 17.21 11.99
N PHE A 288 4.93 16.87 13.02
CA PHE A 288 3.52 17.18 13.17
C PHE A 288 3.19 17.42 14.65
N THR A 289 2.15 18.20 14.93
CA THR A 289 1.59 18.39 16.28
C THR A 289 0.34 17.52 16.45
N GLU A 290 0.14 16.91 17.63
CA GLU A 290 -1.03 16.07 17.90
C GLU A 290 -2.36 16.84 17.89
N GLU A 291 -2.31 18.17 17.99
CA GLU A 291 -3.49 19.06 18.03
C GLU A 291 -4.27 19.13 16.72
N HIS A 292 -3.72 18.65 15.60
CA HIS A 292 -4.39 18.69 14.29
C HIS A 292 -5.24 17.46 13.94
N TRP A 293 -5.32 16.41 14.79
CA TRP A 293 -5.95 15.15 14.37
C TRP A 293 -6.72 14.41 15.48
N SER A 294 -7.93 14.88 15.79
CA SER A 294 -8.97 14.03 16.37
C SER A 294 -9.70 13.25 15.26
N PHE A 295 -9.04 12.29 14.63
CA PHE A 295 -9.75 11.26 13.87
C PHE A 295 -9.06 9.92 14.09
N ASP A 296 -9.37 9.32 15.23
CA ASP A 296 -9.43 7.87 15.31
C ASP A 296 -10.38 7.40 14.21
N VAL A 297 -9.82 6.84 13.13
CA VAL A 297 -10.55 5.79 12.44
C VAL A 297 -10.48 4.58 13.37
N SER A 298 -11.30 4.62 14.41
CA SER A 298 -11.68 3.44 15.17
C SER A 298 -12.48 2.57 14.21
N ILE A 299 -11.78 1.68 13.53
CA ILE A 299 -12.39 0.55 12.86
C ILE A 299 -12.82 -0.41 13.98
N ASN A 300 -14.07 -0.25 14.43
CA ASN A 300 -14.76 -1.26 15.23
C ASN A 300 -15.30 -2.36 14.31
#